data_AF-A0A9P4QZE7-F1
#
_entry.id   AF-A0A9P4QZE7-F1
#
_cell.length_a   1.000
_cell.length_b   1.000
_cell.length_c   1.000
_cell.angle_alpha   90.00
_cell.angle_beta   90.00
_cell.angle_gamma   90.00
#
_symmetry.space_group_name_H-M   'P 1'
#
loop_
_entity.id
_entity.type
_entity.pdbx_description
1 polymer ?
#
loop_
_entity_poly.entity_id
_entity_poly.type
_entity_poly.pdbx_seq_one_letter_code
_entity_poly.pdbx_strand_id
1 'polypeptide(L)'
;MGLKPRLMMVDQLWLWILDEKTVVTAFPKRWRNPNEPAFDRSDVQERIMMDLASNATKIKTASELAHVIVSKCSGTFFPTPTEVDPTGFLDFMGFFEVAIGDVKMKETRAFNRFWEHSNEMQGLQETLQARRKHQTTHDTIHKKFTDLSDKEIESRIQAEVSALTNITEETNLLKEIKDILDELNSILLIFKQQELVVQSMGKDEASEALFRDPRDPLPPHDSPRAINDRRVRFSQARLLQTVRNHKRDIETLEQEATRTHDSLTMLLDLKQKQASVLEADYARQETVETTSQGRTLLVFTTVTIIFVRHPSSPLLPLPHHRI
;
A
#
# COMPACT_ATOMS: atom_id res chain seq x y z
N MET A 1 9.46 -19.70 -1.06
CA MET A 1 8.64 -20.43 -0.07
C MET A 1 7.36 -19.64 0.09
N GLY A 2 6.25 -20.10 -0.49
CA GLY A 2 4.97 -19.42 -0.33
C GLY A 2 4.50 -19.58 1.11
N LEU A 3 4.47 -18.50 1.88
CA LEU A 3 3.80 -18.49 3.18
C LEU A 3 2.35 -18.88 2.92
N LYS A 4 1.91 -20.00 3.53
CA LYS A 4 0.52 -20.44 3.46
C LYS A 4 -0.35 -19.29 4.00
N PRO A 5 -1.35 -18.79 3.26
CA PRO A 5 -2.19 -17.70 3.73
C PRO A 5 -2.82 -18.11 5.06
N ARG A 6 -2.55 -17.33 6.10
CA ARG A 6 -3.11 -17.52 7.44
C ARG A 6 -4.24 -16.52 7.58
N LEU A 7 -5.45 -17.05 7.70
CA LEU A 7 -6.64 -16.25 7.92
C LEU A 7 -6.79 -16.06 9.43
N MET A 8 -6.86 -14.82 9.88
CA MET A 8 -7.14 -14.53 11.28
C MET A 8 -8.64 -14.67 11.52
N MET A 9 -9.01 -15.55 12.44
CA MET A 9 -10.39 -15.65 12.92
C MET A 9 -10.56 -14.75 14.14
N VAL A 10 -11.59 -13.91 14.12
CA VAL A 10 -12.01 -13.11 15.27
C VAL A 10 -13.17 -13.82 15.95
N ASP A 11 -13.05 -14.11 17.24
CA ASP A 11 -14.14 -14.74 17.99
C ASP A 11 -15.22 -13.73 18.35
N GLN A 12 -16.48 -14.16 18.28
CA GLN A 12 -17.60 -13.38 18.80
C GLN A 12 -17.73 -13.60 20.31
N LEU A 13 -17.94 -12.51 21.04
CA LEU A 13 -18.20 -12.53 22.47
C LEU A 13 -19.56 -11.90 22.75
N TRP A 14 -20.41 -12.61 23.48
CA TRP A 14 -21.60 -12.04 24.08
C TRP A 14 -21.37 -11.80 25.56
N LEU A 15 -21.78 -10.64 26.06
CA LEU A 15 -21.57 -10.21 27.44
C LEU A 15 -22.83 -9.54 27.98
N TRP A 16 -23.32 -10.02 29.13
CA TRP A 16 -24.46 -9.45 29.83
C TRP A 16 -24.08 -9.20 31.29
N ILE A 17 -24.37 -7.99 31.77
CA ILE A 17 -24.29 -7.64 33.18
C ILE A 17 -25.73 -7.74 33.71
N LEU A 18 -25.98 -8.69 34.62
CA LEU A 18 -27.32 -8.94 35.14
C LEU A 18 -27.62 -8.12 36.40
N ASP A 19 -26.59 -7.90 37.22
CA ASP A 19 -26.65 -7.14 38.47
C ASP A 19 -25.23 -6.66 38.86
N GLU A 20 -25.06 -6.03 40.03
CA GLU A 20 -23.79 -5.48 40.51
C GLU A 20 -22.66 -6.52 40.68
N LYS A 21 -22.96 -7.82 40.69
CA LYS A 21 -22.01 -8.91 41.00
C LYS A 21 -22.04 -10.07 39.98
N THR A 22 -22.96 -10.05 39.02
CA THR A 22 -23.17 -11.15 38.08
C THR A 22 -22.94 -10.71 36.65
N VAL A 23 -21.96 -11.35 36.01
CA VAL A 23 -21.68 -11.25 34.56
C VAL A 23 -21.90 -12.62 33.93
N VAL A 24 -22.66 -12.65 32.83
CA VAL A 24 -22.77 -13.83 31.97
C VAL A 24 -22.03 -13.52 30.68
N THR A 25 -21.12 -14.41 30.27
CA THR A 25 -20.39 -14.27 29.01
C THR A 25 -20.41 -15.59 28.25
N ALA A 26 -20.47 -15.52 26.93
CA ALA A 26 -20.42 -16.66 26.03
C ALA A 26 -19.56 -16.33 24.81
N PHE A 27 -18.81 -17.31 24.33
CA PHE A 27 -18.01 -17.21 23.11
C PHE A 27 -17.83 -18.63 22.54
N PRO A 28 -17.71 -18.77 21.21
CA PRO A 28 -17.52 -20.07 20.58
C PRO A 28 -16.16 -20.65 20.96
N LYS A 29 -16.13 -21.94 21.31
CA LYS A 29 -14.86 -22.64 21.56
C LYS A 29 -14.11 -22.81 20.25
N ARG A 30 -12.86 -22.37 20.18
CA ARG A 30 -12.00 -22.64 19.02
C ARG A 30 -11.72 -24.14 18.88
N TRP A 31 -11.83 -24.66 17.66
CA TRP A 31 -11.39 -26.02 17.34
C TRP A 31 -9.85 -26.03 17.30
N ARG A 32 -9.26 -26.32 18.45
CA ARG A 32 -7.81 -26.42 18.59
C ARG A 32 -7.28 -27.63 17.83
N ASN A 33 -6.29 -27.43 16.97
CA ASN A 33 -5.60 -28.53 16.33
C ASN A 33 -4.62 -29.15 17.35
N PRO A 34 -4.55 -30.49 17.51
CA PRO A 34 -3.57 -31.13 18.40
C PRO A 34 -2.11 -30.76 18.10
N ASN A 35 -1.83 -30.29 16.88
CA ASN A 35 -0.50 -29.86 16.45
C ASN A 35 -0.20 -28.38 16.75
N GLU A 36 -1.16 -27.61 17.29
CA GLU A 36 -0.94 -26.22 17.69
C GLU A 36 -0.20 -26.13 19.03
N PRO A 37 0.62 -25.08 19.23
CA PRO A 37 1.38 -24.90 20.46
C PRO A 37 0.48 -24.91 21.71
N ALA A 38 1.10 -25.21 22.86
CA ALA A 38 0.41 -25.34 24.14
C ALA A 38 -0.28 -24.04 24.61
N PHE A 39 0.12 -22.88 24.09
CA PHE A 39 -0.47 -21.58 24.37
C PHE A 39 -0.89 -20.91 23.07
N ASP A 40 -2.19 -20.63 22.91
CA ASP A 40 -2.72 -19.85 21.79
C ASP A 40 -3.13 -18.46 22.31
N ARG A 41 -2.39 -17.43 21.89
CA ARG A 41 -2.66 -16.04 22.29
C ARG A 41 -3.93 -15.47 21.71
N SER A 42 -4.36 -16.01 20.58
CA SER A 42 -5.63 -15.61 19.99
C SER A 42 -6.81 -16.28 20.70
N ASP A 43 -6.56 -17.21 21.63
CA ASP A 43 -7.56 -17.76 22.53
C ASP A 43 -7.90 -16.75 23.64
N VAL A 44 -9.00 -16.05 23.41
CA VAL A 44 -9.56 -15.06 24.34
C VAL A 44 -9.95 -15.71 25.68
N GLN A 45 -10.38 -16.98 25.69
CA GLN A 45 -10.76 -17.68 26.91
C GLN A 45 -9.56 -17.87 27.82
N GLU A 46 -8.48 -18.44 27.28
CA GLU A 46 -7.27 -18.73 28.05
C GLU A 46 -6.71 -17.43 28.65
N ARG A 47 -6.68 -16.34 27.86
CA ARG A 47 -6.23 -15.02 28.31
C ARG A 47 -7.08 -14.41 29.42
N ILE A 48 -8.41 -14.52 29.32
CA ILE A 48 -9.32 -14.07 30.38
C ILE A 48 -9.07 -14.90 31.65
N MET A 49 -9.04 -16.22 31.54
CA MET A 49 -8.88 -17.12 32.69
C MET A 49 -7.53 -16.92 33.40
N MET A 50 -6.44 -16.72 32.66
CA MET A 50 -5.12 -16.42 33.25
C MET A 50 -5.10 -15.09 34.02
N ASP A 51 -5.77 -14.06 33.49
CA ASP A 51 -5.86 -12.78 34.18
C ASP A 51 -6.72 -12.88 35.45
N LEU A 52 -7.84 -13.60 35.37
CA LEU A 52 -8.69 -13.87 36.52
C LEU A 52 -7.96 -14.67 37.60
N ALA A 53 -7.19 -15.70 37.23
CA ALA A 53 -6.40 -16.46 38.19
C ALA A 53 -5.40 -15.56 38.96
N SER A 54 -4.88 -14.52 38.30
CA SER A 54 -3.90 -13.60 38.87
C SER A 54 -4.51 -12.40 39.61
N ASN A 55 -5.71 -11.95 39.19
CA ASN A 55 -6.29 -10.68 39.62
C ASN A 55 -7.71 -10.79 40.20
N ALA A 56 -8.29 -11.99 40.35
CA ALA A 56 -9.68 -12.17 40.81
C ALA A 56 -9.98 -11.43 42.13
N THR A 57 -9.03 -11.36 43.05
CA THR A 57 -9.24 -10.69 44.36
C THR A 57 -9.37 -9.16 44.25
N LYS A 58 -8.90 -8.56 43.15
CA LYS A 58 -8.96 -7.11 42.90
C LYS A 58 -10.32 -6.69 42.33
N ILE A 59 -10.99 -7.58 41.61
CA ILE A 59 -12.30 -7.33 40.98
C ILE A 59 -13.39 -7.37 42.07
N LYS A 60 -14.16 -6.29 42.23
CA LYS A 60 -15.21 -6.20 43.26
C LYS A 60 -16.62 -6.03 42.70
N THR A 61 -16.77 -5.67 41.44
CA THR A 61 -18.08 -5.47 40.79
C THR A 61 -18.14 -6.18 39.44
N ALA A 62 -19.35 -6.45 38.97
CA ALA A 62 -19.62 -6.99 37.65
C ALA A 62 -19.09 -6.09 36.54
N SER A 63 -19.22 -4.75 36.67
CA SER A 63 -18.64 -3.80 35.71
C SER A 63 -17.12 -3.91 35.61
N GLU A 64 -16.42 -4.04 36.75
CA GLU A 64 -14.96 -4.22 36.72
C GLU A 64 -14.57 -5.52 36.01
N LEU A 65 -15.32 -6.61 36.22
CA LEU A 65 -15.12 -7.88 35.52
C LEU A 65 -15.37 -7.73 34.00
N ALA A 66 -16.45 -7.06 33.62
CA ALA A 66 -16.78 -6.76 32.23
C ALA A 66 -15.66 -5.94 31.56
N HIS A 67 -15.12 -4.92 32.25
CA HIS A 67 -14.00 -4.14 31.74
C HIS A 67 -12.74 -4.98 31.53
N VAL A 68 -12.44 -5.93 32.42
CA VAL A 68 -11.32 -6.88 32.24
C VAL A 68 -11.53 -7.77 31.02
N ILE A 69 -12.73 -8.34 30.86
CA ILE A 69 -13.08 -9.19 29.71
C ILE A 69 -12.89 -8.41 28.39
N VAL A 70 -13.47 -7.21 28.29
CA VAL A 70 -13.35 -6.37 27.08
C VAL A 70 -11.90 -5.93 26.85
N SER A 71 -11.15 -5.62 27.92
CA SER A 71 -9.72 -5.31 27.82
C SER A 71 -8.94 -6.45 27.18
N LYS A 72 -9.20 -7.71 27.55
CA LYS A 72 -8.51 -8.85 26.95
C LYS A 72 -8.89 -9.08 25.49
N CYS A 73 -10.16 -8.91 25.14
CA CYS A 73 -10.63 -9.03 23.76
C CYS A 73 -9.99 -7.97 22.86
N SER A 74 -9.94 -6.71 23.31
CA SER A 74 -9.35 -5.59 22.56
C SER A 74 -7.81 -5.65 22.48
N GLY A 75 -7.17 -6.45 23.33
CA GLY A 75 -5.72 -6.61 23.40
C GLY A 75 -5.17 -7.81 22.63
N THR A 76 -5.97 -8.50 21.79
CA THR A 76 -5.49 -9.67 21.01
C THR A 76 -4.40 -9.31 20.02
N PHE A 77 -4.43 -8.09 19.47
CA PHE A 77 -3.41 -7.57 18.57
C PHE A 77 -2.25 -6.86 19.30
N PHE A 78 -2.34 -6.74 20.62
CA PHE A 78 -1.45 -5.91 21.45
C PHE A 78 -0.96 -6.74 22.65
N PRO A 79 -0.02 -7.66 22.44
CA PRO A 79 0.46 -8.53 23.50
C PRO A 79 1.13 -7.71 24.62
N THR A 80 0.79 -8.00 25.87
CA THR A 80 1.54 -7.43 27.00
C THR A 80 2.92 -8.09 27.13
N PRO A 81 3.92 -7.45 27.78
CA PRO A 81 5.26 -8.02 27.95
C PRO A 81 5.29 -9.40 28.63
N THR A 82 4.30 -9.70 29.48
CA THR A 82 4.11 -11.00 30.15
C THR A 82 3.48 -12.05 29.23
N GLU A 83 2.89 -11.61 28.12
CA GLU A 83 2.29 -12.41 27.07
C GLU A 83 3.20 -12.39 25.83
N VAL A 84 4.54 -12.35 25.93
CA VAL A 84 5.46 -12.38 24.76
C VAL A 84 5.75 -13.81 24.33
N ASP A 85 5.76 -14.07 23.02
CA ASP A 85 5.81 -15.43 22.47
C ASP A 85 7.25 -15.84 22.46
N PRO A 86 7.63 -17.00 23.01
CA PRO A 86 8.98 -17.52 22.77
C PRO A 86 9.28 -17.70 21.26
N THR A 87 8.26 -17.73 20.39
CA THR A 87 8.41 -17.84 18.92
C THR A 87 8.39 -16.49 18.16
N GLY A 88 8.06 -15.36 18.82
CA GLY A 88 7.96 -14.03 18.20
C GLY A 88 6.85 -13.84 17.14
N PHE A 89 5.98 -14.84 16.93
CA PHE A 89 5.13 -14.94 15.73
C PHE A 89 3.85 -14.08 15.73
N LEU A 90 3.53 -13.41 16.85
CA LEU A 90 2.25 -12.70 17.06
C LEU A 90 2.39 -11.18 17.25
N ASP A 91 3.54 -10.60 16.88
CA ASP A 91 3.65 -9.15 16.72
C ASP A 91 2.99 -8.71 15.41
N PHE A 92 1.66 -8.62 15.45
CA PHE A 92 0.85 -8.25 14.30
C PHE A 92 1.23 -6.86 13.78
N MET A 93 1.46 -5.90 14.69
CA MET A 93 1.87 -4.55 14.30
C MET A 93 3.22 -4.59 13.61
N GLY A 94 4.20 -5.30 14.18
CA GLY A 94 5.50 -5.49 13.54
C GLY A 94 5.41 -6.11 12.15
N PHE A 95 4.46 -7.03 11.90
CA PHE A 95 4.26 -7.57 10.55
C PHE A 95 3.83 -6.50 9.54
N PHE A 96 2.86 -5.66 9.90
CA PHE A 96 2.39 -4.58 9.03
C PHE A 96 3.47 -3.51 8.82
N GLU A 97 4.19 -3.13 9.88
CA GLU A 97 5.32 -2.20 9.80
C GLU A 97 6.39 -2.68 8.82
N VAL A 98 6.79 -3.96 8.92
CA VAL A 98 7.77 -4.55 8.01
C VAL A 98 7.24 -4.63 6.59
N ALA A 99 6.00 -5.06 6.39
CA ALA A 99 5.40 -5.18 5.06
C ALA A 99 5.28 -3.81 4.36
N ILE A 100 4.81 -2.79 5.07
CA ILE A 100 4.75 -1.40 4.55
C ILE A 100 6.16 -0.90 4.26
N GLY A 101 7.12 -1.14 5.17
CA GLY A 101 8.52 -0.78 4.99
C GLY A 101 9.16 -1.41 3.74
N ASP A 102 8.85 -2.68 3.48
CA ASP A 102 9.32 -3.41 2.30
C ASP A 102 8.76 -2.81 1.01
N VAL A 103 7.46 -2.52 0.96
CA VAL A 103 6.84 -1.88 -0.21
C VAL A 103 7.42 -0.48 -0.43
N LYS A 104 7.57 0.30 0.63
CA LYS A 104 8.17 1.64 0.58
C LYS A 104 9.61 1.60 0.05
N MET A 105 10.43 0.65 0.51
CA MET A 105 11.79 0.50 -0.01
C MET A 105 11.80 0.11 -1.51
N LYS A 106 10.90 -0.80 -1.93
CA LYS A 106 10.77 -1.18 -3.34
C LYS A 106 10.28 0.00 -4.20
N GLU A 107 9.32 0.78 -3.70
CA GLU A 107 8.83 2.03 -4.32
C GLU A 107 9.99 2.99 -4.57
N THR A 108 10.80 3.28 -3.55
CA THR A 108 11.93 4.20 -3.68
C THR A 108 12.96 3.72 -4.71
N ARG A 109 13.20 2.40 -4.79
CA ARG A 109 14.05 1.81 -5.83
C ARG A 109 13.43 1.91 -7.23
N ALA A 110 12.12 1.73 -7.36
CA ALA A 110 11.40 1.92 -8.62
C ALA A 110 11.48 3.37 -9.08
N PHE A 111 11.28 4.33 -8.17
CA PHE A 111 11.43 5.76 -8.47
C PHE A 111 12.84 6.11 -8.94
N ASN A 112 13.87 5.64 -8.23
CA ASN A 112 15.27 5.91 -8.61
C ASN A 112 15.63 5.32 -9.98
N ARG A 113 15.17 4.10 -10.28
CA ARG A 113 15.37 3.52 -11.62
C ARG A 113 14.65 4.31 -12.69
N PHE A 114 13.41 4.72 -12.45
CA PHE A 114 12.68 5.58 -13.39
C PHE A 114 13.46 6.88 -13.67
N TRP A 115 13.98 7.51 -12.62
CA TRP A 115 14.81 8.72 -12.74
C TRP A 115 16.10 8.47 -13.54
N GLU A 116 16.81 7.38 -13.27
CA GLU A 116 18.03 6.99 -13.98
C GLU A 116 17.77 6.76 -15.48
N HIS A 117 16.76 5.95 -15.81
CA HIS A 117 16.36 5.67 -17.19
C HIS A 117 15.90 6.94 -17.93
N SER A 118 15.17 7.83 -17.24
CA SER A 118 14.72 9.09 -17.82
C SER A 118 15.90 10.00 -18.19
N ASN A 119 16.91 10.10 -17.32
CA ASN A 119 18.10 10.91 -17.58
C ASN A 119 19.00 10.28 -18.66
N GLU A 120 19.17 8.96 -18.65
CA GLU A 120 19.93 8.27 -19.71
C GLU A 120 19.27 8.47 -21.07
N MET A 121 17.94 8.32 -21.13
CA MET A 121 17.17 8.56 -22.34
C MET A 121 17.33 9.99 -22.87
N GLN A 122 17.19 10.99 -22.01
CA GLN A 122 17.35 12.39 -22.40
C GLN A 122 18.74 12.64 -23.00
N GLY A 123 19.80 12.18 -22.32
CA GLY A 123 21.17 12.38 -22.82
C GLY A 123 21.45 11.66 -24.15
N LEU A 124 20.86 10.48 -24.37
CA LEU A 124 20.95 9.75 -25.65
C LEU A 124 20.22 10.50 -26.77
N GLN A 125 19.01 11.00 -26.50
CA GLN A 125 18.21 11.78 -27.47
C GLN A 125 18.91 13.08 -27.86
N GLU A 126 19.42 13.84 -26.88
CA GLU A 126 20.17 15.08 -27.14
C GLU A 126 21.41 14.84 -28.00
N THR A 127 22.14 13.73 -27.73
CA THR A 127 23.31 13.34 -28.53
C THR A 127 22.95 13.04 -29.99
N LEU A 128 21.90 12.26 -30.24
CA LEU A 128 21.44 11.98 -31.61
C LEU A 128 20.95 13.26 -32.32
N GLN A 129 20.20 14.11 -31.61
CA GLN A 129 19.70 15.36 -32.19
C GLN A 129 20.84 16.31 -32.57
N ALA A 130 21.88 16.44 -31.74
CA ALA A 130 23.06 17.25 -32.02
C ALA A 130 23.82 16.74 -33.26
N ARG A 131 24.00 15.41 -33.38
CA ARG A 131 24.63 14.77 -34.55
C ARG A 131 23.84 15.00 -35.84
N ARG A 132 22.52 14.81 -35.79
CA ARG A 132 21.60 15.03 -36.94
C ARG A 132 21.58 16.48 -37.42
N LYS A 133 21.76 17.47 -36.53
CA LYS A 133 21.81 18.90 -36.88
C LYS A 133 23.17 19.39 -37.37
N HIS A 134 24.20 18.53 -37.42
CA HIS A 134 25.60 18.92 -37.72
C HIS A 134 26.10 20.12 -36.89
N GLN A 135 25.54 20.34 -35.71
CA GLN A 135 25.97 21.38 -34.77
C GLN A 135 26.99 20.75 -33.83
N THR A 136 28.25 20.66 -34.29
CA THR A 136 29.38 20.27 -33.44
C THR A 136 29.83 21.48 -32.61
N THR A 137 29.04 21.84 -31.60
CA THR A 137 29.52 22.72 -30.52
C THR A 137 29.95 21.82 -29.37
N HIS A 138 31.20 21.99 -28.93
CA HIS A 138 31.92 21.12 -28.01
C HIS A 138 31.28 20.99 -26.60
N ASP A 139 30.23 21.79 -26.33
CA ASP A 139 29.52 21.86 -25.03
C ASP A 139 28.23 21.04 -24.96
N THR A 140 27.67 20.58 -26.09
CA THR A 140 26.34 19.91 -26.12
C THR A 140 26.43 18.37 -26.11
N ILE A 141 27.59 17.79 -26.44
CA ILE A 141 27.73 16.34 -26.53
C ILE A 141 28.09 15.79 -25.14
N HIS A 142 27.18 15.03 -24.54
CA HIS A 142 27.48 14.27 -23.33
C HIS A 142 28.70 13.37 -23.58
N LYS A 143 29.82 13.65 -22.91
CA LYS A 143 31.07 12.86 -22.98
C LYS A 143 30.86 11.35 -22.75
N LYS A 144 29.77 10.97 -22.07
CA LYS A 144 29.38 9.56 -21.84
C LYS A 144 29.01 8.81 -23.14
N PHE A 145 28.55 9.50 -24.19
CA PHE A 145 28.01 8.89 -25.41
C PHE A 145 28.78 9.25 -26.69
N THR A 146 29.89 10.00 -26.58
CA THR A 146 30.69 10.44 -27.73
C THR A 146 31.20 9.28 -28.58
N ASP A 147 31.53 8.17 -27.93
CA ASP A 147 32.24 7.04 -28.54
C ASP A 147 31.29 6.02 -29.18
N LEU A 148 29.97 6.16 -28.96
CA LEU A 148 28.95 5.26 -29.50
C LEU A 148 28.57 5.66 -30.92
N SER A 149 28.31 4.67 -31.79
CA SER A 149 27.71 4.88 -33.11
C SER A 149 26.22 5.23 -33.01
N ASP A 150 25.66 5.84 -34.04
CA ASP A 150 24.24 6.21 -34.06
C ASP A 150 23.32 4.99 -33.90
N LYS A 151 23.68 3.84 -34.49
CA LYS A 151 22.93 2.59 -34.33
C LYS A 151 22.94 2.08 -32.88
N GLU A 152 24.06 2.22 -32.18
CA GLU A 152 24.14 1.83 -30.77
C GLU A 152 23.32 2.77 -29.89
N ILE A 153 23.31 4.08 -30.19
CA ILE A 153 22.48 5.04 -29.47
C ILE A 153 20.99 4.74 -29.70
N GLU A 154 20.56 4.50 -30.94
CA GLU A 154 19.18 4.13 -31.26
C GLU A 154 18.76 2.83 -30.54
N SER A 155 19.63 1.81 -30.52
CA SER A 155 19.37 0.57 -29.78
C SER A 155 19.24 0.80 -28.27
N ARG A 156 20.04 1.69 -27.68
CA ARG A 156 19.93 2.03 -26.25
C ARG A 156 18.66 2.81 -25.96
N ILE A 157 18.29 3.77 -26.79
CA ILE A 157 17.03 4.52 -26.66
C ILE A 157 15.85 3.54 -26.63
N GLN A 158 15.84 2.53 -27.50
CA GLN A 158 14.77 1.53 -27.51
C GLN A 158 14.71 0.72 -26.19
N ALA A 159 15.87 0.40 -25.60
CA ALA A 159 15.94 -0.26 -24.30
C ALA A 159 15.40 0.65 -23.18
N GLU A 160 15.77 1.93 -23.18
CA GLU A 160 15.28 2.91 -22.21
C GLU A 160 13.76 3.13 -22.31
N VAL A 161 13.22 3.23 -23.53
CA VAL A 161 11.76 3.32 -23.77
C VAL A 161 11.03 2.12 -23.18
N SER A 162 11.55 0.91 -23.42
CA SER A 162 10.97 -0.33 -22.89
C SER A 162 10.98 -0.33 -21.34
N ALA A 163 12.08 0.13 -20.74
CA ALA A 163 12.19 0.22 -19.28
C ALA A 163 11.24 1.27 -18.67
N LEU A 164 11.10 2.44 -19.32
CA LEU A 164 10.25 3.54 -18.85
C LEU A 164 8.76 3.26 -19.01
N THR A 165 8.37 2.48 -20.01
CA THR A 165 6.97 2.10 -20.28
C THR A 165 6.50 0.87 -19.52
N ASN A 166 7.43 0.05 -18.99
CA ASN A 166 7.07 -1.08 -18.15
C ASN A 166 6.63 -0.62 -16.75
N ILE A 167 5.35 -0.83 -16.45
CA ILE A 167 4.71 -0.48 -15.17
C ILE A 167 4.42 -1.70 -14.27
N THR A 168 4.89 -2.88 -14.66
CA THR A 168 4.50 -4.15 -14.02
C THR A 168 4.95 -4.20 -12.56
N GLU A 169 6.16 -3.70 -12.27
CA GLU A 169 6.69 -3.68 -10.91
C GLU A 169 5.86 -2.75 -10.02
N GLU A 170 5.66 -1.51 -10.42
CA GLU A 170 4.89 -0.52 -9.67
C GLU A 170 3.43 -0.96 -9.47
N THR A 171 2.83 -1.60 -10.47
CA THR A 171 1.46 -2.14 -10.38
C THR A 171 1.37 -3.27 -9.34
N ASN A 172 2.38 -4.14 -9.28
CA ASN A 172 2.43 -5.19 -8.27
C ASN A 172 2.63 -4.62 -6.85
N LEU A 173 3.47 -3.59 -6.71
CA LEU A 173 3.65 -2.89 -5.43
C LEU A 173 2.36 -2.17 -5.00
N LEU A 174 1.64 -1.56 -5.95
CA LEU A 174 0.37 -0.89 -5.68
C LEU A 174 -0.70 -1.89 -5.23
N LYS A 175 -0.71 -3.09 -5.80
CA LYS A 175 -1.57 -4.18 -5.32
C LYS A 175 -1.20 -4.58 -3.89
N GLU A 176 0.09 -4.81 -3.61
CA GLU A 176 0.59 -5.21 -2.28
C GLU A 176 0.19 -4.20 -1.19
N ILE A 177 0.40 -2.90 -1.44
CA ILE A 177 0.02 -1.86 -0.45
C ILE A 177 -1.48 -1.70 -0.30
N LYS A 178 -2.25 -1.90 -1.38
CA LYS A 178 -3.72 -1.86 -1.32
C LYS A 178 -4.28 -3.01 -0.50
N ASP A 179 -3.75 -4.22 -0.68
CA ASP A 179 -4.13 -5.38 0.12
C ASP A 179 -3.85 -5.10 1.61
N ILE A 180 -2.70 -4.50 1.94
CA ILE A 180 -2.36 -4.08 3.32
C ILE A 180 -3.36 -3.04 3.86
N LEU A 181 -3.71 -2.02 3.06
CA LEU A 181 -4.67 -0.99 3.45
C LEU A 181 -6.06 -1.57 3.73
N ASP A 182 -6.52 -2.53 2.94
CA ASP A 182 -7.82 -3.18 3.12
C ASP A 182 -7.88 -3.96 4.46
N GLU A 183 -6.78 -4.64 4.83
CA GLU A 183 -6.66 -5.34 6.11
C GLU A 183 -6.60 -4.36 7.31
N LEU A 184 -5.80 -3.28 7.19
CA LEU A 184 -5.74 -2.24 8.23
C LEU A 184 -7.08 -1.55 8.45
N ASN A 185 -7.81 -1.24 7.37
CA ASN A 185 -9.15 -0.64 7.44
C ASN A 185 -10.17 -1.58 8.10
N SER A 186 -10.08 -2.88 7.81
CA SER A 186 -10.94 -3.90 8.45
C SER A 186 -10.70 -3.94 9.96
N ILE A 187 -9.45 -3.86 10.41
CA ILE A 187 -9.10 -3.83 11.83
C ILE A 187 -9.50 -2.51 12.48
N LEU A 188 -9.30 -1.40 11.79
CA LEU A 188 -9.73 -0.08 12.25
C LEU A 188 -11.24 -0.02 12.48
N LEU A 189 -12.03 -0.68 11.62
CA LEU A 189 -13.48 -0.81 11.81
C LEU A 189 -13.82 -1.55 13.11
N ILE A 190 -13.11 -2.65 13.41
CA ILE A 190 -13.28 -3.40 14.67
C ILE A 190 -12.99 -2.49 15.86
N PHE A 191 -11.88 -1.75 15.86
CA PHE A 191 -11.53 -0.86 16.97
C PHE A 191 -12.49 0.32 17.11
N LYS A 192 -13.01 0.87 16.00
CA LYS A 192 -14.09 1.88 16.04
C LYS A 192 -15.34 1.33 16.73
N GLN A 193 -15.74 0.09 16.41
CA GLN A 193 -16.89 -0.55 17.06
C GLN A 193 -16.62 -0.83 18.54
N GLN A 194 -15.43 -1.35 18.89
CA GLN A 194 -15.05 -1.59 20.28
C GLN A 194 -15.03 -0.30 21.10
N GLU A 195 -14.54 0.81 20.53
CA GLU A 195 -14.57 2.12 21.19
C GLU A 195 -16.01 2.55 21.51
N LEU A 196 -16.94 2.38 20.56
CA LEU A 196 -18.35 2.71 20.77
C LEU A 196 -18.98 1.88 21.89
N VAL A 197 -18.69 0.58 21.96
CA VAL A 197 -19.18 -0.32 23.02
C VAL A 197 -18.65 0.13 24.39
N VAL A 198 -17.35 0.44 24.50
CA VAL A 198 -16.79 0.90 25.79
C VAL A 198 -17.38 2.27 26.19
N GLN A 199 -17.65 3.14 25.22
CA GLN A 199 -18.31 4.42 25.50
C GLN A 199 -19.76 4.25 25.96
N SER A 200 -20.52 3.29 25.42
CA SER A 200 -21.89 3.05 25.85
C SER A 200 -21.94 2.50 27.28
N MET A 201 -21.01 1.59 27.64
CA MET A 201 -20.88 1.09 29.02
C MET A 201 -20.75 2.23 30.04
N GLY A 202 -20.04 3.31 29.69
CA GLY A 202 -19.89 4.47 30.57
C GLY A 202 -21.06 5.41 30.65
N LYS A 203 -21.85 5.49 29.57
CA LYS A 203 -23.08 6.27 29.58
C LYS A 203 -24.16 5.59 30.40
N ASP A 204 -24.26 4.26 30.32
CA ASP A 204 -25.24 3.50 31.10
C ASP A 204 -24.95 3.64 32.61
N GLU A 205 -23.68 3.49 33.01
CA GLU A 205 -23.23 3.72 34.40
C GLU A 205 -23.45 5.17 34.89
N ALA A 206 -23.24 6.15 34.01
CA ALA A 206 -23.52 7.56 34.33
C ALA A 206 -25.03 7.86 34.40
N SER A 207 -25.84 7.20 33.56
CA SER A 207 -27.29 7.38 33.50
C SER A 207 -27.98 6.80 34.72
N GLU A 208 -27.55 5.64 35.22
CA GLU A 208 -28.02 5.09 36.51
C GLU A 208 -27.79 6.06 37.67
N ALA A 209 -26.70 6.83 37.64
CA ALA A 209 -26.46 7.87 38.63
C ALA A 209 -27.41 9.08 38.51
N LEU A 210 -27.99 9.33 37.34
CA LEU A 210 -28.94 10.42 37.07
C LEU A 210 -30.39 10.07 37.40
N PHE A 211 -30.76 8.78 37.41
CA PHE A 211 -32.09 8.31 37.84
C PHE A 211 -32.25 8.23 39.37
N ARG A 212 -31.25 8.64 40.14
CA ARG A 212 -31.37 8.83 41.59
C ARG A 212 -32.45 9.88 41.88
N ASP A 213 -33.38 9.58 42.80
CA ASP A 213 -34.34 10.58 43.28
C ASP A 213 -33.54 11.74 43.89
N PRO A 214 -33.72 13.00 43.45
CA PRO A 214 -32.99 14.15 43.99
C PRO A 214 -33.15 14.34 45.51
N ARG A 215 -34.14 13.67 46.12
CA ARG A 215 -34.38 13.64 47.57
C ARG A 215 -33.55 12.60 48.31
N ASP A 216 -32.91 11.67 47.62
CA ASP A 216 -31.99 10.72 48.23
C ASP A 216 -30.72 11.46 48.67
N PRO A 217 -30.30 11.34 49.95
CA PRO A 217 -29.05 11.90 50.41
C PRO A 217 -27.89 11.38 49.55
N LEU A 218 -27.01 12.29 49.11
CA LEU A 218 -25.75 11.89 48.48
C LEU A 218 -25.03 10.92 49.42
N PRO A 219 -24.55 9.76 48.93
CA PRO A 219 -23.80 8.84 49.75
C PRO A 219 -22.60 9.59 50.37
N PRO A 220 -22.29 9.35 51.65
CA PRO A 220 -21.06 9.83 52.25
C PRO A 220 -19.88 9.47 51.35
N HIS A 221 -18.91 10.37 51.25
CA HIS A 221 -17.76 10.21 50.34
C HIS A 221 -16.98 8.90 50.60
N ASP A 222 -17.04 8.38 51.84
CA ASP A 222 -16.36 7.14 52.26
C ASP A 222 -17.31 5.92 52.30
N SER A 223 -18.53 6.04 51.76
CA SER A 223 -19.43 4.90 51.66
C SER A 223 -18.88 3.85 50.68
N PRO A 224 -19.08 2.55 50.94
CA PRO A 224 -18.65 1.48 50.04
C PRO A 224 -19.16 1.65 48.60
N ARG A 225 -20.36 2.24 48.44
CA ARG A 225 -20.96 2.53 47.13
C ARG A 225 -20.21 3.63 46.38
N ALA A 226 -19.92 4.77 47.02
CA ALA A 226 -19.16 5.86 46.40
C ALA A 226 -17.74 5.42 45.99
N ILE A 227 -17.12 4.55 46.80
CA ILE A 227 -15.81 3.96 46.49
C ILE A 227 -15.90 3.05 45.26
N ASN A 228 -16.91 2.17 45.18
CA ASN A 228 -17.11 1.30 44.02
C ASN A 228 -17.38 2.09 42.74
N ASP A 229 -18.26 3.09 42.78
CA ASP A 229 -18.56 3.95 41.62
C ASP A 229 -17.31 4.64 41.08
N ARG A 230 -16.44 5.14 41.99
CA ARG A 230 -15.18 5.78 41.59
C ARG A 230 -14.23 4.79 40.92
N ARG A 231 -14.15 3.56 41.43
CA ARG A 231 -13.31 2.51 40.87
C ARG A 231 -13.79 2.04 39.51
N VAL A 232 -15.10 1.86 39.36
CA VAL A 232 -15.73 1.50 38.08
C VAL A 232 -15.42 2.57 37.02
N ARG A 233 -15.67 3.86 37.33
CA ARG A 233 -15.30 4.97 36.43
C ARG A 233 -13.81 5.00 36.06
N PHE A 234 -12.93 4.74 37.02
CA PHE A 234 -11.49 4.68 36.76
C PHE A 234 -11.13 3.50 35.85
N SER A 235 -11.69 2.32 36.10
CA SER A 235 -11.45 1.11 35.30
C SER A 235 -11.94 1.29 33.86
N GLN A 236 -13.09 1.94 33.67
CA GLN A 236 -13.63 2.29 32.37
C GLN A 236 -12.80 3.30 31.61
N ALA A 237 -12.39 4.39 32.27
CA ALA A 237 -11.55 5.40 31.64
C ALA A 237 -10.23 4.79 31.14
N ARG A 238 -9.65 3.88 31.93
CA ARG A 238 -8.46 3.13 31.54
C ARG A 238 -8.73 2.21 30.34
N LEU A 239 -9.83 1.44 30.35
CA LEU A 239 -10.20 0.58 29.22
C LEU A 239 -10.39 1.39 27.93
N LEU A 240 -11.14 2.49 28.01
CA LEU A 240 -11.38 3.38 26.88
C LEU A 240 -10.07 3.96 26.33
N GLN A 241 -9.15 4.35 27.21
CA GLN A 241 -7.83 4.82 26.81
C GLN A 241 -7.02 3.72 26.11
N THR A 242 -7.05 2.49 26.61
CA THR A 242 -6.39 1.34 25.97
C THR A 242 -6.92 1.10 24.56
N VAL A 243 -8.25 1.02 24.38
CA VAL A 243 -8.87 0.83 23.06
C VAL A 243 -8.53 1.98 22.11
N ARG A 244 -8.51 3.22 22.59
CA ARG A 244 -8.13 4.40 21.79
C ARG A 244 -6.66 4.40 21.39
N ASN A 245 -5.77 3.93 22.27
CA ASN A 245 -4.36 3.80 21.93
C ASN A 245 -4.17 2.75 20.84
N HIS A 246 -4.78 1.56 21.01
CA HIS A 246 -4.75 0.51 19.99
C HIS A 246 -5.28 0.97 18.64
N LYS A 247 -6.40 1.71 18.65
CA LYS A 247 -6.95 2.33 17.44
C LYS A 247 -5.96 3.31 16.80
N ARG A 248 -5.31 4.17 17.59
CA ARG A 248 -4.34 5.16 17.10
C ARG A 248 -3.11 4.51 16.48
N ASP A 249 -2.65 3.39 17.03
CA ASP A 249 -1.52 2.64 16.50
C ASP A 249 -1.86 2.12 15.09
N ILE A 250 -3.06 1.56 14.88
CA ILE A 250 -3.56 1.17 13.56
C ILE A 250 -3.72 2.37 12.61
N GLU A 251 -4.26 3.49 13.09
CA GLU A 251 -4.37 4.73 12.29
C GLU A 251 -3.00 5.24 11.81
N THR A 252 -1.96 5.02 12.60
CA THR A 252 -0.58 5.40 12.22
C THR A 252 -0.08 4.51 11.09
N LEU A 253 -0.28 3.19 11.18
CA LEU A 253 0.07 2.25 10.10
C LEU A 253 -0.71 2.53 8.82
N GLU A 254 -2.00 2.84 8.93
CA GLU A 254 -2.84 3.21 7.79
C GLU A 254 -2.32 4.47 7.10
N GLN A 255 -1.94 5.50 7.87
CA GLN A 255 -1.34 6.71 7.30
C GLN A 255 -0.01 6.45 6.58
N GLU A 256 0.84 5.57 7.11
CA GLU A 256 2.10 5.21 6.46
C GLU A 256 1.89 4.41 5.17
N ALA A 257 0.93 3.48 5.18
CA ALA A 257 0.54 2.72 4.01
C ALA A 257 -0.07 3.62 2.93
N THR A 258 -0.95 4.56 3.32
CA THR A 258 -1.59 5.53 2.42
C THR A 258 -0.55 6.43 1.76
N ARG A 259 0.45 6.93 2.50
CA ARG A 259 1.56 7.70 1.91
C ARG A 259 2.34 6.89 0.88
N THR A 260 2.57 5.61 1.14
CA THR A 260 3.30 4.72 0.22
C THR A 260 2.47 4.44 -1.04
N HIS A 261 1.17 4.23 -0.89
CA HIS A 261 0.22 4.12 -1.99
C HIS A 261 0.20 5.37 -2.87
N ASP A 262 0.17 6.56 -2.26
CA ASP A 262 0.16 7.83 -2.98
C ASP A 262 1.47 8.06 -3.73
N SER A 263 2.62 7.74 -3.15
CA SER A 263 3.92 7.79 -3.84
C SER A 263 3.97 6.84 -5.05
N LEU A 264 3.48 5.61 -4.92
CA LEU A 264 3.39 4.66 -6.03
C LEU A 264 2.46 5.16 -7.14
N THR A 265 1.32 5.73 -6.76
CA THR A 265 0.36 6.32 -7.71
C THR A 265 0.99 7.50 -8.46
N MET A 266 1.74 8.35 -7.76
CA MET A 266 2.48 9.45 -8.37
C MET A 266 3.56 8.94 -9.34
N LEU A 267 4.32 7.89 -8.97
CA LEU A 267 5.31 7.29 -9.86
C LEU A 267 4.66 6.72 -11.14
N LEU A 268 3.52 6.04 -11.02
CA LEU A 268 2.77 5.53 -12.16
C LEU A 268 2.28 6.66 -13.08
N ASP A 269 1.75 7.74 -12.50
CA ASP A 269 1.35 8.93 -13.26
C ASP A 269 2.54 9.57 -14.00
N LEU A 270 3.70 9.68 -13.35
CA LEU A 270 4.93 10.16 -13.99
C LEU A 270 5.38 9.26 -15.15
N LYS A 271 5.35 7.93 -14.97
CA LYS A 271 5.66 6.98 -16.04
C LYS A 271 4.68 7.09 -17.21
N GLN A 272 3.38 7.24 -16.93
CA GLN A 272 2.37 7.40 -17.96
C GLN A 272 2.55 8.71 -18.74
N LYS A 273 2.87 9.81 -18.05
CA LYS A 273 3.21 11.09 -18.68
C LYS A 273 4.45 10.96 -19.56
N GLN A 274 5.50 10.30 -19.06
CA GLN A 274 6.71 10.04 -19.84
C GLN A 274 6.38 9.22 -21.09
N ALA A 275 5.66 8.11 -20.96
CA ALA A 275 5.24 7.27 -22.10
C ALA A 275 4.47 8.08 -23.15
N SER A 276 3.54 8.94 -22.72
CA SER A 276 2.76 9.80 -23.62
C SER A 276 3.64 10.78 -24.40
N VAL A 277 4.66 11.36 -23.75
CA VAL A 277 5.64 12.25 -24.41
C VAL A 277 6.44 11.46 -25.44
N LEU A 278 6.88 10.25 -25.10
CA LEU A 278 7.65 9.40 -26.01
C LEU A 278 6.84 8.99 -27.24
N GLU A 279 5.59 8.58 -27.06
CA GLU A 279 4.69 8.27 -28.18
C GLU A 279 4.51 9.47 -29.11
N ALA A 280 4.34 10.68 -28.56
CA ALA A 280 4.22 11.90 -29.35
C ALA A 280 5.50 12.21 -30.16
N ASP A 281 6.68 12.03 -29.56
CA ASP A 281 7.96 12.24 -30.24
C ASP A 281 8.20 11.21 -31.35
N TYR A 282 7.88 9.94 -31.11
CA TYR A 282 7.97 8.89 -32.13
C TYR A 282 7.00 9.13 -33.30
N ALA A 283 5.74 9.47 -33.01
CA ALA A 283 4.76 9.80 -34.05
C ALA A 283 5.21 11.00 -34.89
N ARG A 284 5.85 12.00 -34.27
CA ARG A 284 6.43 13.14 -34.97
C ARG A 284 7.60 12.72 -35.87
N GLN A 285 8.49 11.85 -35.39
CA GLN A 285 9.63 11.39 -36.18
C GLN A 285 9.18 10.54 -37.38
N GLU A 286 8.22 9.63 -37.18
CA GLU A 286 7.64 8.82 -38.25
C GLU A 286 6.98 9.70 -39.32
N THR A 287 6.30 10.78 -38.92
CA THR A 287 5.71 11.76 -39.85
C THR A 287 6.79 12.47 -40.69
N VAL A 288 7.91 12.86 -40.07
CA VAL A 288 9.04 13.50 -40.77
C VAL A 288 9.71 12.54 -41.75
N GLU A 289 9.93 11.29 -41.33
CA GLU A 289 10.53 10.25 -42.17
C GLU A 289 9.61 9.92 -43.36
N THR A 290 8.30 9.78 -43.13
CA THR A 290 7.30 9.58 -44.19
C THR A 290 7.29 10.73 -45.19
N THR A 291 7.38 11.97 -44.72
CA THR A 291 7.47 13.16 -45.59
C THR A 291 8.74 13.13 -46.44
N SER A 292 9.89 12.78 -45.84
CA SER A 292 11.17 12.66 -46.54
C SER A 292 11.16 11.55 -47.59
N GLN A 293 10.59 10.38 -47.26
CA GLN A 293 10.39 9.28 -48.20
C GLN A 293 9.46 9.70 -49.35
N GLY A 294 8.37 10.41 -49.06
CA GLY A 294 7.47 10.95 -50.08
C GLY A 294 8.19 11.88 -51.08
N ARG A 295 9.09 12.76 -50.60
CA ARG A 295 9.92 13.60 -51.48
C ARG A 295 10.87 12.78 -52.34
N THR A 296 11.50 11.76 -51.78
CA THR A 296 12.39 10.85 -52.52
C THR A 296 11.63 10.12 -53.61
N LEU A 297 10.42 9.64 -53.30
CA LEU A 297 9.56 8.96 -54.26
C LEU A 297 9.10 9.90 -55.38
N LEU A 298 8.80 11.17 -55.07
CA LEU A 298 8.49 12.20 -56.08
C LEU A 298 9.67 12.46 -57.03
N VAL A 299 10.89 12.60 -56.48
CA VAL A 299 12.10 12.82 -57.29
C VAL A 299 12.39 11.59 -58.16
N PHE A 300 12.39 10.40 -57.58
CA PHE A 300 12.58 9.14 -58.31
C PHE A 300 11.57 9.02 -59.44
N THR A 301 10.27 9.22 -59.15
CA THR A 301 9.20 9.17 -60.15
C THR A 301 9.42 10.19 -61.28
N THR A 302 9.83 11.42 -60.96
CA THR A 302 10.12 12.45 -61.97
C THR A 302 11.27 12.03 -62.88
N VAL A 303 12.38 11.55 -62.32
CA VAL A 303 13.53 11.04 -63.07
C VAL A 303 13.11 9.87 -63.96
N THR A 304 12.40 8.89 -63.41
CA THR A 304 11.91 7.74 -64.18
C THR A 304 11.03 8.17 -65.35
N ILE A 305 10.11 9.13 -65.16
CA ILE A 305 9.25 9.64 -66.25
C ILE A 305 10.10 10.28 -67.36
N ILE A 306 11.11 11.08 -67.04
CA ILE A 306 11.97 11.73 -68.05
C ILE A 306 12.74 10.69 -68.88
N PHE A 307 13.39 9.72 -68.21
CA PHE A 307 14.24 8.73 -68.88
C PHE A 307 13.45 7.62 -69.58
N VAL A 308 12.26 7.26 -69.11
CA VAL A 308 11.36 6.31 -69.81
C VAL A 308 10.70 6.96 -71.02
N ARG A 309 10.42 8.27 -70.98
CA ARG A 309 9.77 8.99 -72.09
C ARG A 309 10.73 9.40 -73.20
N HIS A 310 12.04 9.26 -73.01
CA HIS A 310 13.05 9.47 -74.04
C HIS A 310 13.64 8.13 -74.52
N PRO A 311 12.89 7.33 -75.30
CA PRO A 311 13.47 6.13 -75.91
C PRO A 311 14.61 6.56 -76.82
N SER A 312 15.74 5.88 -76.69
CA SER A 312 16.90 6.03 -77.58
C SER A 312 16.46 5.85 -79.03
N SER A 313 16.57 6.90 -79.84
CA SER A 313 16.38 6.81 -81.30
C SER A 313 17.36 5.78 -81.88
N PRO A 314 16.89 4.72 -82.56
CA PRO A 314 17.79 3.86 -83.33
C PRO A 314 18.15 4.57 -84.64
N LEU A 315 19.41 4.36 -85.03
CA LEU A 315 20.11 4.95 -86.16
C LEU A 315 19.51 4.59 -87.54
N LEU A 316 19.79 5.47 -88.50
CA LEU A 316 19.53 5.41 -89.95
C LEU A 316 19.71 4.02 -90.61
N PRO A 317 18.95 3.71 -91.68
CA PRO A 317 19.19 2.53 -92.51
C PRO A 317 20.30 2.77 -93.55
N LEU A 318 21.21 1.79 -93.70
CA LEU A 318 22.23 1.69 -94.76
C LEU A 318 21.67 0.97 -96.01
N PRO A 319 22.33 1.10 -97.19
CA PRO A 319 21.67 1.04 -98.50
C PRO A 319 21.53 -0.37 -99.09
N HIS A 320 20.56 -0.47 -100.01
CA HIS A 320 20.30 -1.60 -100.89
C HIS A 320 21.50 -1.97 -101.79
N HIS A 321 21.82 -3.26 -101.84
CA HIS A 321 22.45 -3.88 -103.02
C HIS A 321 21.52 -4.92 -103.66
N ARG A 322 21.47 -4.81 -104.99
CA ARG A 322 20.69 -5.48 -106.05
C ARG A 322 20.48 -7.00 -105.91
N ILE A 323 19.34 -7.48 -106.43
CA ILE A 323 19.25 -8.07 -107.79
C ILE A 323 18.10 -7.37 -108.52
#